data_AF-A0A7W2I897-F1
#
_entry.id   AF-A0A7W2I897-F1
#
_cell.length_a   1.000
_cell.length_b   1.000
_cell.length_c   1.000
_cell.angle_alpha   90.00
_cell.angle_beta   90.00
_cell.angle_gamma   90.00
#
_symmetry.space_group_name_H-M   'P 1'
#
loop_
_entity.id
_entity.type
_entity.pdbx_description
1 polymer ?
#
loop_
_entity_poly.entity_id
_entity_poly.type
_entity_poly.pdbx_seq_one_letter_code
_entity_poly.pdbx_strand_id
1 'polypeptide(L)'
;MTDAAIREAIHDTLAEADRQAAAERQAVANKQMLPGVAPGGVVYRGNAQADVLSAAFDQAQIPSCLHSDGLKFQPTYIFFGLLALPFVAVAKLRGKCD
;
A
#
# COMPACT_ATOMS: atom_id res chain seq x y z
N MET A 1 -42.91 -15.84 -36.90
CA MET A 1 -41.57 -15.35 -36.55
C MET A 1 -40.60 -16.47 -36.85
N THR A 2 -39.72 -16.30 -37.83
CA THR A 2 -38.89 -17.36 -38.38
C THR A 2 -37.59 -17.53 -37.59
N ASP A 3 -37.14 -18.77 -37.46
CA ASP A 3 -35.91 -19.17 -36.73
C ASP A 3 -34.65 -18.43 -37.21
N ALA A 4 -34.63 -18.06 -38.49
CA ALA A 4 -33.56 -17.29 -39.12
C ALA A 4 -33.40 -15.88 -38.51
N ALA A 5 -34.51 -15.18 -38.24
CA ALA A 5 -34.47 -13.83 -37.67
C ALA A 5 -33.98 -13.85 -36.21
N ILE A 6 -34.26 -14.93 -35.48
CA ILE A 6 -33.79 -15.11 -34.10
C ILE A 6 -32.28 -15.39 -34.09
N ARG A 7 -31.78 -16.23 -35.00
CA ARG A 7 -30.35 -16.53 -35.12
C ARG A 7 -29.53 -15.28 -35.48
N GLU A 8 -30.03 -14.45 -36.38
CA GLU A 8 -29.39 -13.19 -36.78
C GLU A 8 -29.28 -12.23 -35.58
N ALA A 9 -30.38 -12.04 -34.85
CA ALA A 9 -30.39 -11.21 -33.64
C ALA A 9 -29.40 -11.71 -32.57
N ILE A 10 -29.28 -13.02 -32.38
CA ILE A 10 -28.30 -13.59 -31.43
C ILE A 10 -26.87 -13.30 -31.89
N HIS A 11 -26.57 -13.45 -33.17
CA HIS A 11 -25.23 -13.22 -33.70
C HIS A 11 -24.80 -11.75 -33.52
N ASP A 12 -25.71 -10.80 -33.72
CA ASP A 12 -25.43 -9.38 -33.51
C ASP A 12 -25.15 -9.07 -32.02
N THR A 13 -25.94 -9.64 -31.11
CA THR A 13 -25.71 -9.45 -29.66
C THR A 13 -24.38 -10.02 -29.18
N LEU A 14 -23.93 -11.14 -29.74
CA LEU A 14 -22.64 -11.74 -29.40
C LEU A 14 -21.48 -10.88 -29.92
N ALA A 15 -21.60 -10.32 -31.13
CA ALA A 15 -20.59 -9.43 -31.70
C ALA A 15 -20.44 -8.11 -30.91
N GLU A 16 -21.51 -7.64 -30.27
CA GLU A 16 -21.46 -6.49 -29.36
C GLU A 16 -20.85 -6.86 -28.00
N ALA A 17 -21.21 -8.03 -27.45
CA ALA A 17 -20.65 -8.53 -26.20
C ALA A 17 -19.12 -8.75 -26.29
N ASP A 18 -18.62 -9.28 -27.41
CA ASP A 18 -17.18 -9.46 -27.63
C ASP A 18 -16.42 -8.14 -27.68
N ARG A 19 -17.01 -7.10 -28.27
CA ARG A 19 -16.44 -5.74 -28.31
C ARG A 19 -16.37 -5.14 -26.91
N GLN A 20 -17.40 -5.34 -26.08
CA GLN A 20 -17.40 -4.90 -24.68
C GLN A 20 -16.36 -5.66 -23.87
N ALA A 21 -16.29 -6.98 -24.01
CA ALA A 21 -15.29 -7.80 -23.31
C ALA A 21 -13.85 -7.43 -23.69
N ALA A 22 -13.59 -7.09 -24.96
CA ALA A 22 -12.29 -6.60 -25.41
C ALA A 22 -11.95 -5.23 -24.81
N ALA A 23 -12.92 -4.30 -24.77
CA ALA A 23 -12.75 -2.99 -24.18
C ALA A 23 -12.49 -3.07 -22.66
N GLU A 24 -13.20 -3.95 -21.95
CA GLU A 24 -13.00 -4.19 -20.52
C GLU A 24 -11.61 -4.80 -20.25
N ARG A 25 -11.18 -5.78 -21.06
CA ARG A 25 -9.82 -6.35 -20.95
C ARG A 25 -8.74 -5.30 -21.15
N GLN A 26 -8.92 -4.40 -22.11
CA GLN A 26 -8.00 -3.28 -22.33
C GLN A 26 -8.03 -2.26 -21.18
N ALA A 27 -9.21 -1.96 -20.63
CA ALA A 27 -9.35 -1.05 -19.49
C ALA A 27 -8.69 -1.62 -18.23
N VAL A 28 -8.83 -2.92 -17.96
CA VAL A 28 -8.16 -3.61 -16.85
C VAL A 28 -6.64 -3.62 -17.04
N ALA A 29 -6.17 -3.91 -18.25
CA ALA A 29 -4.74 -3.88 -18.57
C ALA A 29 -4.13 -2.48 -18.40
N ASN A 30 -4.82 -1.43 -18.88
CA ASN A 30 -4.37 -0.05 -18.71
C ASN A 30 -4.37 0.37 -17.23
N LYS A 31 -5.37 -0.06 -16.45
CA LYS A 31 -5.46 0.23 -15.01
C LYS A 31 -4.38 -0.50 -14.18
N GLN A 32 -3.84 -1.60 -14.69
CA GLN A 32 -2.71 -2.32 -14.07
C GLN A 32 -1.35 -1.69 -14.38
N MET A 33 -1.27 -0.81 -15.39
CA MET A 33 -0.06 -0.10 -15.75
C MET A 33 0.08 1.19 -14.91
N LEU A 34 0.16 1.04 -13.58
CA LEU A 34 0.65 2.12 -12.73
C LEU A 34 2.16 2.28 -13.00
N PRO A 35 2.65 3.52 -13.22
CA PRO A 35 4.07 3.76 -13.43
C PRO A 35 4.85 3.39 -12.15
N GLY A 36 5.71 2.38 -12.23
CA GLY A 36 6.70 2.06 -11.18
C GLY A 36 6.70 0.65 -10.58
N VAL A 37 5.86 -0.29 -11.03
CA VAL A 37 5.91 -1.67 -10.51
C VAL A 37 7.05 -2.45 -11.17
N ALA A 38 8.11 -2.71 -10.40
CA ALA A 38 9.19 -3.60 -10.80
C ALA A 38 8.69 -5.05 -11.00
N PRO A 39 9.23 -5.82 -11.96
CA PRO A 39 8.86 -7.22 -12.14
C PRO A 39 9.20 -8.02 -10.88
N GLY A 40 8.18 -8.54 -10.20
CA GLY A 40 8.28 -9.22 -8.90
C GLY A 40 7.60 -8.48 -7.73
N GLY A 41 7.08 -7.27 -7.95
CA GLY A 41 6.33 -6.53 -6.94
C GLY A 41 4.95 -7.14 -6.67
N VAL A 42 4.69 -7.49 -5.41
CA VAL A 42 3.35 -7.88 -4.95
C VAL A 42 2.46 -6.63 -4.96
N VAL A 43 1.40 -6.65 -5.78
CA VAL A 43 0.39 -5.58 -5.79
C VAL A 43 -0.55 -5.82 -4.60
N TYR A 44 -0.29 -5.16 -3.46
CA TYR A 44 -1.17 -5.18 -2.31
C TYR A 44 -2.41 -4.32 -2.59
N ARG A 45 -3.57 -4.97 -2.77
CA ARG A 45 -4.84 -4.31 -3.03
C ARG A 45 -5.77 -4.50 -1.82
N GLY A 46 -5.80 -3.51 -0.94
CA GLY A 46 -6.78 -3.44 0.14
C GLY A 46 -6.49 -2.31 1.12
N ASN A 47 -7.49 -1.45 1.28
CA ASN A 47 -7.59 -0.35 2.24
C ASN A 47 -7.22 -0.78 3.67
N ALA A 48 -7.66 -1.96 4.12
CA ALA A 48 -7.33 -2.47 5.45
C ALA A 48 -5.84 -2.87 5.61
N GLN A 49 -5.18 -3.33 4.54
CA GLN A 49 -3.73 -3.62 4.60
C GLN A 49 -2.88 -2.37 4.42
N ALA A 50 -3.40 -1.35 3.72
CA ALA A 50 -2.77 -0.04 3.65
C ALA A 50 -2.66 0.59 5.05
N ASP A 51 -3.71 0.51 5.87
CA ASP A 51 -3.67 1.02 7.25
C ASP A 51 -2.64 0.28 8.12
N VAL A 52 -2.51 -1.04 7.97
CA VAL A 52 -1.50 -1.85 8.68
C VAL A 52 -0.09 -1.51 8.22
N LEU A 53 0.11 -1.32 6.92
CA LEU A 53 1.39 -0.91 6.34
C LEU A 53 1.78 0.50 6.81
N SER A 54 0.85 1.45 6.76
CA SER A 54 1.04 2.81 7.28
C SER A 54 1.36 2.80 8.77
N ALA A 55 0.62 2.03 9.57
CA ALA A 55 0.91 1.88 10.99
C ALA A 55 2.28 1.24 11.26
N ALA A 56 2.73 0.32 10.40
CA ALA A 56 4.06 -0.27 10.48
C ALA A 56 5.16 0.73 10.08
N PHE A 57 4.90 1.58 9.07
CA PHE A 57 5.82 2.66 8.66
C PHE A 57 5.91 3.77 9.71
N ASP A 58 4.79 4.17 10.32
CA ASP A 58 4.77 5.17 11.39
C ASP A 58 5.52 4.68 12.64
N GLN A 59 5.49 3.37 12.90
CA GLN A 59 6.30 2.74 13.95
C GLN A 59 7.77 2.54 13.56
N ALA A 60 8.08 2.53 12.26
CA ALA A 60 9.43 2.39 11.73
C ALA A 60 10.13 3.74 11.48
N GLN A 61 9.39 4.85 11.46
CA GLN A 61 9.98 6.18 11.40
C GLN A 61 10.77 6.42 12.68
N ILE A 62 12.05 6.72 12.49
CA ILE A 62 13.01 7.04 13.54
C ILE A 62 12.60 8.39 14.13
N PRO A 63 11.99 8.43 15.34
CA PRO A 63 11.54 9.68 15.91
C PRO A 63 12.72 10.48 16.44
N SER A 64 12.58 11.81 16.53
CA SER A 64 13.68 12.64 17.00
C SER A 64 14.08 12.27 18.43
N CYS A 65 15.38 12.33 18.71
CA CYS A 65 15.98 11.95 19.99
C CYS A 65 15.40 12.71 21.21
N LEU A 66 14.86 13.90 21.00
CA LEU A 66 14.25 14.74 22.03
C LEU A 66 12.70 14.68 22.02
N HIS A 67 12.13 13.72 21.30
CA HIS A 67 10.69 13.46 21.26
C HIS A 67 10.30 12.33 22.22
N SER A 68 9.08 12.34 22.74
CA SER A 68 8.58 11.32 23.68
C SER A 68 8.67 9.89 23.11
N ASP A 69 8.55 9.75 21.80
CA ASP A 69 8.63 8.45 21.12
C ASP A 69 10.07 7.97 20.87
N GLY A 70 11.07 8.84 20.91
CA GLY A 70 12.51 8.50 20.81
C GLY A 70 13.00 7.62 21.95
N LEU A 71 12.36 7.73 23.11
CA LEU A 71 12.69 6.97 24.32
C LEU A 71 11.85 5.71 24.52
N LYS A 72 10.82 5.49 23.68
CA LYS A 72 9.88 4.37 23.83
C LYS A 72 10.57 3.00 23.75
N PHE A 73 11.67 2.92 23.00
CA PHE A 73 12.47 1.70 22.84
C PHE A 73 13.67 1.60 23.79
N GLN A 74 13.75 2.50 24.78
CA GLN A 74 14.82 2.54 25.77
C GLN A 74 14.25 2.30 27.18
N PRO A 75 15.03 1.68 28.09
CA PRO A 75 14.63 1.49 29.48
C PRO A 75 14.79 2.80 30.28
N THR A 76 14.25 3.91 29.77
CA THR A 76 14.28 5.23 30.40
C THR A 76 13.04 5.50 31.24
N TYR A 77 12.14 4.52 31.39
CA TYR A 77 10.86 4.67 32.11
C TYR A 77 10.99 5.20 33.55
N ILE A 78 12.18 5.07 34.15
CA ILE A 78 12.48 5.53 35.52
C ILE A 78 13.22 6.89 35.51
N PHE A 79 13.81 7.28 34.39
CA PHE A 79 14.60 8.49 34.23
C PHE A 79 13.84 9.49 33.35
N PHE A 80 13.25 10.50 34.00
CA PHE A 80 12.57 11.60 33.32
C PHE A 80 13.47 12.83 33.20
N GLY A 81 13.29 13.62 32.14
CA GLY A 81 14.01 14.89 31.95
C GLY A 81 15.51 14.71 31.67
N LEU A 82 16.35 15.59 32.22
CA LEU A 82 17.81 15.63 32.00
C LEU A 82 18.52 14.31 32.32
N LEU A 83 17.99 13.51 33.25
CA LEU A 83 18.54 12.20 33.61
C LEU A 83 18.44 11.18 32.47
N ALA A 84 17.60 11.42 31.47
CA ALA A 84 17.46 10.55 30.31
C ALA A 84 18.45 10.88 29.17
N LEU A 85 19.13 12.03 29.21
CA LEU A 85 20.09 12.47 28.19
C LEU A 85 21.20 11.47 27.82
N PRO A 86 21.82 10.71 28.75
CA PRO A 86 22.82 9.71 28.35
C PRO A 86 22.22 8.62 27.46
N PHE A 87 20.96 8.22 27.71
CA PHE A 87 20.24 7.25 26.89
C PHE A 87 19.87 7.81 25.52
N VAL A 88 19.54 9.10 25.46
CA VAL A 88 19.34 9.85 24.21
C VAL A 88 20.61 9.85 23.35
N ALA A 89 21.77 10.15 23.95
CA ALA A 89 23.04 10.15 23.24
C ALA A 89 23.37 8.75 22.69
N VAL A 90 23.15 7.70 23.48
CA VAL A 90 23.34 6.30 23.05
C VAL A 90 22.34 5.90 21.97
N ALA A 91 21.10 6.41 22.01
CA ALA A 91 20.09 6.19 20.98
C ALA A 91 20.52 6.77 19.64
N LYS A 92 21.01 8.01 19.65
CA LYS A 92 21.54 8.71 18.47
C LYS A 92 22.74 7.96 17.89
N LEU A 93 23.65 7.52 18.75
CA LEU A 93 24.86 6.79 18.35
C LEU A 93 24.55 5.42 17.73
N ARG A 94 23.39 4.83 18.07
CA ARG A 94 22.91 3.56 17.51
C ARG A 94 21.96 3.73 16.31
N GLY A 95 21.72 4.95 15.84
CA GLY A 95 20.79 5.22 14.74
C GLY A 95 19.34 4.85 15.08
N LYS A 96 18.99 4.84 16.37
CA LYS A 96 17.60 4.61 16.83
C LYS A 96 16.78 5.91 16.90
N CYS A 97 17.43 7.07 16.81
CA CYS A 97 16.81 8.39 16.75
C CYS A 97 17.72 9.36 15.99
N ASP A 98 17.15 10.41 15.39
CA ASP A 98 17.88 11.50 14.72
C ASP A 98 17.77 12.85 15.46
#